data_AF-A0A6G1WEW4-F1
#
_entry.id   AF-A0A6G1WEW4-F1
#
_cell.length_a   1.000
_cell.length_b   1.000
_cell.length_c   1.000
_cell.angle_alpha   90.00
_cell.angle_beta   90.00
_cell.angle_gamma   90.00
#
_symmetry.space_group_name_H-M   'P 1'
#
loop_
_entity.id
_entity.type
_entity.pdbx_description
1 polymer ?
#
loop_
_entity_poly.entity_id
_entity_poly.type
_entity_poly.pdbx_seq_one_letter_code
_entity_poly.pdbx_strand_id
1 'polypeptide(L)'
;MHLRSRLEVEITPKGRLTLSSAHQELQAALAGSGIAHLFEDYVRDDVERGRLIELLCDWKQKLPSWYLYYPSRRHTSAAMRAFLEYTRNQRLDTGAPHKRIS
;
A
#
# COMPACT_ATOMS: atom_id res chain seq x y z
N MET A 1 23.24 -24.09 22.75
CA MET A 1 22.52 -22.84 22.44
C MET A 1 21.68 -23.11 21.19
N HIS A 2 20.40 -23.47 21.37
CA HIS A 2 19.53 -23.91 20.28
C HIS A 2 18.99 -22.68 19.53
N LEU A 3 19.51 -22.41 18.34
CA LEU A 3 18.85 -21.51 17.39
C LEU A 3 17.49 -22.14 17.04
N ARG A 4 16.40 -21.49 17.48
CA ARG A 4 15.06 -21.82 16.98
C ARG A 4 15.02 -21.45 15.50
N SER A 5 15.04 -22.46 14.63
CA SER A 5 14.80 -22.30 13.21
C SER A 5 13.47 -21.58 13.00
N ARG A 6 13.49 -20.52 12.18
CA ARG A 6 12.29 -19.83 11.74
C ARG A 6 11.53 -20.80 10.83
N LEU A 7 10.43 -21.36 11.33
CA LEU A 7 9.54 -22.18 10.52
C LEU A 7 8.75 -21.23 9.61
N GLU A 8 9.01 -21.31 8.30
CA GLU A 8 8.15 -20.73 7.29
C GLU A 8 6.92 -21.62 7.13
N VAL A 9 5.73 -21.02 7.21
CA VAL A 9 4.45 -21.71 7.07
C VAL A 9 3.67 -20.98 5.98
N GLU A 10 3.43 -21.69 4.88
CA GLU A 10 2.51 -21.23 3.85
C GLU A 10 1.08 -21.58 4.25
N ILE A 11 0.19 -20.59 4.22
CA ILE A 11 -1.21 -20.75 4.59
C ILE A 11 -2.05 -20.28 3.41
N THR A 12 -2.86 -21.18 2.86
CA THR A 12 -3.93 -20.83 1.92
C THR A 12 -5.22 -20.68 2.72
N PRO A 13 -5.72 -19.44 2.93
CA PRO A 13 -6.94 -19.24 3.71
C PRO A 13 -8.13 -19.85 2.97
N LYS A 14 -8.93 -20.67 3.65
CA LYS A 14 -10.23 -21.11 3.15
C LYS A 14 -11.25 -20.00 3.37
N GLY A 15 -11.20 -18.97 2.52
CA GLY A 15 -12.10 -17.84 2.58
C GLY A 15 -13.55 -18.22 2.24
N ARG A 16 -14.52 -17.68 2.98
CA ARG A 16 -15.96 -17.76 2.66
C ARG A 16 -16.47 -16.53 1.91
N LEU A 17 -15.58 -15.57 1.64
CA LEU A 17 -15.90 -14.27 1.07
C LEU A 17 -14.84 -13.91 0.02
N THR A 18 -15.30 -13.60 -1.19
CA THR A 18 -14.46 -13.10 -2.28
C THR A 18 -14.92 -11.69 -2.62
N LEU A 19 -14.01 -10.73 -2.50
CA LEU A 19 -14.28 -9.31 -2.73
C LEU A 19 -13.37 -8.80 -3.84
N SER A 20 -13.80 -7.77 -4.56
CA SER A 20 -13.10 -7.24 -5.73
C SER A 20 -12.62 -5.80 -5.55
N SER A 21 -12.75 -5.24 -4.34
CA SER A 21 -12.32 -3.88 -4.04
C SER A 21 -11.88 -3.72 -2.60
N ALA A 22 -10.88 -2.85 -2.40
CA ALA A 22 -10.38 -2.44 -1.09
C ALA A 22 -11.49 -1.88 -0.18
N HIS A 23 -12.47 -1.17 -0.76
CA HIS A 23 -13.61 -0.66 0.00
C HIS A 23 -14.45 -1.77 0.62
N GLN A 24 -14.80 -2.79 -0.18
CA GLN A 24 -15.56 -3.94 0.31
C GLN A 24 -14.77 -4.71 1.37
N GLU A 25 -13.47 -4.90 1.15
CA GLU A 25 -12.58 -5.56 2.11
C GLU A 25 -12.53 -4.84 3.45
N LEU A 26 -12.42 -3.49 3.44
CA LEU A 26 -12.45 -2.68 4.65
C LEU A 26 -13.77 -2.83 5.40
N GLN A 27 -14.90 -2.73 4.71
CA GLN A 27 -16.21 -2.87 5.35
C GLN A 27 -16.40 -4.27 5.94
N ALA A 28 -15.92 -5.32 5.27
CA ALA A 28 -15.96 -6.68 5.79
C ALA A 28 -15.09 -6.85 7.05
N ALA A 29 -13.89 -6.26 7.08
CA ALA A 29 -13.02 -6.28 8.26
C ALA A 29 -13.65 -5.53 9.45
N LEU A 30 -14.22 -4.34 9.21
CA LEU A 30 -14.93 -3.56 10.23
C LEU A 30 -16.17 -4.29 10.77
N ALA A 31 -16.83 -5.10 9.94
CA ALA A 31 -17.94 -5.96 10.34
C ALA A 31 -17.49 -7.26 11.04
N GLY A 32 -16.19 -7.47 11.27
CA GLY A 32 -15.66 -8.67 11.94
C GLY A 32 -15.68 -9.92 11.07
N SER A 33 -15.75 -9.78 9.74
CA SER A 33 -15.83 -10.93 8.81
C SER A 33 -14.47 -11.57 8.50
N GLY A 34 -13.37 -11.05 9.06
CA GLY A 34 -12.02 -11.61 8.90
C GLY A 34 -10.93 -10.56 8.91
N ILE A 35 -9.81 -10.88 8.25
CA ILE A 35 -8.66 -10.01 8.04
C ILE A 35 -8.65 -9.47 6.60
N ALA A 36 -8.16 -8.25 6.41
CA ALA A 36 -8.02 -7.62 5.11
C ALA A 36 -6.59 -7.11 4.91
N HIS A 37 -6.08 -7.16 3.67
CA HIS A 37 -4.76 -6.65 3.32
C HIS A 37 -4.93 -5.37 2.49
N LEU A 38 -4.80 -4.22 3.16
CA LEU A 38 -5.13 -2.91 2.62
C LEU A 38 -3.94 -1.96 2.74
N PHE A 39 -3.92 -0.91 1.92
CA PHE A 39 -2.94 0.16 2.07
C PHE A 39 -3.15 0.91 3.40
N GLU A 40 -2.05 1.28 4.04
CA GLU A 40 -2.05 1.96 5.34
C GLU A 40 -2.89 3.23 5.35
N ASP A 41 -2.78 4.06 4.31
CA ASP A 41 -3.55 5.30 4.19
C ASP A 41 -5.07 5.04 4.14
N TYR A 42 -5.49 3.85 3.71
CA TYR A 42 -6.90 3.49 3.59
C TYR A 42 -7.53 3.10 4.93
N VAL A 43 -6.72 2.68 5.91
CA VAL A 43 -7.19 2.14 7.20
C VAL A 43 -6.72 2.96 8.40
N ARG A 44 -5.88 3.98 8.19
CA ARG A 44 -5.27 4.80 9.25
C ARG A 44 -6.29 5.30 10.27
N ASP A 45 -7.38 5.92 9.79
CA ASP A 45 -8.48 6.44 10.60
C ASP A 45 -9.20 5.36 11.43
N ASP A 46 -9.26 4.13 10.94
CA ASP A 46 -9.89 3.01 11.64
C ASP A 46 -8.95 2.41 12.69
N VAL A 47 -7.66 2.34 12.39
CA VAL A 47 -6.62 1.88 13.32
C VAL A 47 -6.42 2.87 14.46
N GLU A 48 -6.29 4.17 14.17
CA GLU A 48 -6.12 5.22 15.18
C GLU A 48 -7.32 5.29 16.13
N ARG A 49 -8.53 5.02 15.63
CA ARG A 49 -9.75 4.97 16.45
C ARG A 49 -9.97 3.60 17.11
N GLY A 50 -9.05 2.65 16.95
CA GLY A 50 -9.11 1.32 17.56
C GLY A 50 -10.20 0.40 17.00
N ARG A 51 -10.81 0.75 15.86
CA ARG A 51 -11.78 -0.12 15.17
C ARG A 51 -11.10 -1.28 14.44
N LEU A 52 -9.86 -1.07 14.01
CA LEU A 52 -8.99 -2.08 13.43
C LEU A 52 -7.67 -2.14 14.18
N ILE A 53 -7.00 -3.28 14.09
CA ILE A 53 -5.64 -3.47 14.60
C ILE A 53 -4.75 -3.97 13.46
N GLU A 54 -3.50 -3.50 13.42
CA GLU A 54 -2.51 -4.01 12.46
C GLU A 54 -2.05 -5.40 12.90
N LEU A 55 -1.92 -6.32 11.94
CA LEU A 55 -1.44 -7.69 12.16
C LEU A 55 -0.16 -7.90 11.36
N LEU A 56 0.69 -8.82 11.83
CA LEU A 56 1.92 -9.22 11.13
C LEU A 56 2.87 -8.04 10.83
N CYS A 57 3.00 -7.06 11.73
CA CYS A 57 3.82 -5.86 11.52
C CYS A 57 5.28 -6.17 11.10
N ASP A 58 5.87 -7.26 11.63
CA ASP A 58 7.23 -7.70 11.29
C ASP A 58 7.38 -8.21 9.84
N TRP A 59 6.27 -8.46 9.16
CA TRP A 59 6.19 -8.95 7.78
C TRP A 59 5.76 -7.87 6.80
N LYS A 60 5.59 -6.62 7.26
CA LYS A 60 5.19 -5.49 6.43
C LYS A 60 6.29 -5.17 5.42
N GLN A 61 5.94 -5.27 4.14
CA GLN A 61 6.85 -4.88 3.07
C GLN A 61 6.77 -3.36 2.84
N LYS A 62 7.92 -2.69 2.77
CA LYS A 62 7.95 -1.29 2.33
C LYS A 62 7.61 -1.23 0.85
N LEU A 63 6.44 -0.70 0.54
CA LEU A 63 6.03 -0.45 -0.83
C LEU A 63 6.88 0.70 -1.41
N PRO A 64 7.30 0.61 -2.68
CA PRO A 64 7.97 1.72 -3.33
C PRO A 64 6.99 2.90 -3.48
N SER A 65 7.52 4.12 -3.51
CA SER A 65 6.72 5.32 -3.72
C SER A 65 5.99 5.27 -5.06
N TRP A 66 4.91 6.05 -5.16
CA TRP A 66 4.12 6.18 -6.38
C TRP A 66 4.96 6.64 -7.58
N TYR A 67 4.68 6.06 -8.75
CA TYR A 67 5.32 6.43 -10.02
C TYR A 67 4.28 7.02 -10.96
N LEU A 68 4.60 8.18 -11.55
CA LEU A 68 3.81 8.76 -12.63
C LEU A 68 4.43 8.38 -13.97
N TYR A 69 3.81 7.44 -14.67
CA TYR A 69 4.25 7.03 -16.00
C TYR A 69 3.66 7.95 -17.07
N TYR A 70 4.52 8.50 -17.93
CA TYR A 70 4.10 9.24 -19.12
C TYR A 70 5.03 8.92 -20.32
N PRO A 71 4.49 8.74 -21.53
CA PRO A 71 5.30 8.46 -22.71
C PRO A 71 6.16 9.68 -23.08
N SER A 72 7.48 9.49 -23.17
CA SER A 72 8.46 10.58 -23.37
C SER A 72 8.57 11.10 -24.82
N ARG A 73 7.63 10.78 -25.71
CA ARG A 73 7.81 11.08 -27.15
C ARG A 73 7.22 12.45 -27.55
N ARG A 74 8.16 13.37 -27.75
CA ARG A 74 8.19 14.57 -28.63
C ARG A 74 7.65 15.91 -28.16
N HIS A 75 6.55 16.07 -27.43
CA HIS A 75 6.16 17.41 -26.95
C HIS A 75 5.38 17.34 -25.63
N THR A 76 6.10 17.26 -24.50
CA THR A 76 5.48 17.50 -23.18
C THR A 76 4.97 18.94 -23.16
N SER A 77 3.64 19.12 -23.18
CA SER A 77 3.01 20.43 -23.17
C SER A 77 3.47 21.25 -21.95
N ALA A 78 3.41 22.57 -22.04
CA ALA A 78 3.71 23.44 -20.89
C ALA A 78 2.84 23.07 -19.67
N ALA A 79 1.58 22.71 -19.90
CA ALA A 79 0.66 22.23 -18.86
C ALA A 79 1.16 20.92 -18.21
N MET A 80 1.62 19.94 -18.99
CA MET A 80 2.15 18.69 -18.45
C MET A 80 3.45 18.92 -17.66
N ARG A 81 4.32 19.84 -18.11
CA ARG A 81 5.52 20.21 -17.33
C ARG A 81 5.15 20.87 -16.01
N ALA A 82 4.23 21.82 -16.02
CA ALA A 82 3.74 22.48 -14.81
C ALA A 82 3.07 21.48 -13.86
N PHE A 83 2.30 20.52 -14.38
CA PHE A 83 1.70 19.45 -13.59
C PHE A 83 2.75 18.52 -12.98
N LEU A 84 3.75 18.09 -13.74
CA LEU A 84 4.86 17.28 -13.23
C LEU A 84 5.65 18.02 -12.14
N GLU A 85 5.91 19.31 -12.33
CA GLU A 85 6.61 20.15 -11.36
C GLU A 85 5.80 20.34 -10.09
N TYR A 86 4.51 20.64 -10.21
CA TYR A 86 3.57 20.70 -9.09
C TYR A 86 3.52 19.36 -8.33
N THR A 87 3.42 18.24 -9.04
CA THR A 87 3.32 16.90 -8.43
C THR A 87 4.63 16.45 -7.77
N ARG A 88 5.80 16.90 -8.26
CA ARG A 88 7.09 16.66 -7.59
C ARG A 88 7.27 17.53 -6.34
N ASN A 89 6.79 18.77 -6.38
CA ASN A 89 6.94 19.73 -5.29
C ASN A 89 5.95 19.45 -4.15
N GLN A 90 4.79 18.90 -4.48
CA GLN A 90 3.98 18.20 -3.49
C GLN A 90 4.74 16.93 -3.12
N ARG A 91 5.45 16.96 -1.99
CA ARG A 91 5.89 15.73 -1.35
C ARG A 91 4.62 14.91 -1.10
N LEU A 92 4.37 13.95 -1.98
CA LEU A 92 3.57 12.80 -1.61
C LEU A 92 4.45 12.12 -0.57
N ASP A 93 4.20 12.41 0.71
CA ASP A 93 4.96 11.88 1.83
C ASP A 93 4.82 10.35 1.82
N THR A 94 5.66 9.69 1.02
CA THR A 94 5.68 8.25 0.82
C THR A 94 7.14 7.85 0.79
N GLY A 95 7.66 7.48 1.97
CA GLY A 95 9.09 7.39 2.29
C GLY A 95 9.86 6.26 1.60
N ALA A 96 10.17 6.41 0.31
CA ALA A 96 11.20 5.63 -0.37
C ALA A 96 11.96 6.46 -1.43
N PRO A 97 13.29 6.27 -1.59
CA PRO A 97 14.10 7.05 -2.51
C PRO A 97 13.79 6.73 -3.98
N HIS A 98 13.65 7.78 -4.79
CA HIS A 98 13.44 7.70 -6.24
C HIS A 98 14.67 7.12 -6.95
N LYS A 99 14.54 5.92 -7.53
CA LYS A 99 15.55 5.40 -8.46
C LYS A 99 15.40 6.15 -9.79
N ARG A 100 16.38 7.00 -10.09
CA ARG A 100 16.45 7.77 -11.33
C ARG A 100 16.67 6.80 -12.50
N ILE A 101 15.62 6.56 -13.28
CA ILE A 101 15.69 5.73 -14.50
C ILE A 101 16.37 6.60 -15.56
N SER A 102 17.59 6.22 -15.94
CA SER A 102 18.35 6.75 -17.08
C SER A 102 17.89 6.13 -18.38
#